data_AF-A0A1I8ED69-F1
#
_entry.id   AF-A0A1I8ED69-F1
#
_cell.length_a   1.000
_cell.length_b   1.000
_cell.length_c   1.000
_cell.angle_alpha   90.00
_cell.angle_beta   90.00
_cell.angle_gamma   90.00
#
_symmetry.space_group_name_H-M   'P 1'
#
loop_
_entity.id
_entity.type
_entity.pdbx_description
1 polymer ?
#
loop_
_entity_poly.entity_id
_entity_poly.type
_entity_poly.pdbx_seq_one_letter_code
_entity_poly.pdbx_strand_id
1 'polypeptide(L)'
;MPNEINPSELDQLCDINAGVQKLQELRERISHAGVSECDREQYDKRIDLLSGIDDELLQRAQKDHEYFDKTHAQLLAHEGISADCKTLHSELVEWIKNGQELLEDSEALPESYDSVAKAFDTLGEKVFGLRKNEPNIEQSLVFHQLWELIDKGRNLQLELAKRALMWENFAKERDSAVEELNDVRRQICEIEGRGMRRFDKMLDDLEALKALYLRWSFLADLPSRLLSLCSQLHPLTYARRERQAFVKEASELEKKIEDLLDSMSAEFRVREEIMHSLLVMSDELSDIKNAVDNQNISTYLQKELQQKLRGIRTHLKTLDEDISKYNANRIFLNEEEDITTKRNFERLEEIEERLKRLQPTDTEEYDIDAAAEVLAAIYPNDYPRDVLRDQGIPFNDDLYDLSSSSATSDDDDLSKFETPDDEVMLEGSDVENAVEAFPSSDVAALSPIPDDPTPGRMHYARQRSRWRRILRTALPLQAMLVLLLGAACLVPHCDDESCCQLLNNFARGFDPSLEFVNGPPPF
;
A
#
# COMPACT_ATOMS: atom_id res chain seq x y z
N MET A 1 -9.55 48.91 -48.42
CA MET A 1 -10.31 50.18 -48.34
C MET A 1 -11.13 50.34 -49.61
N PRO A 2 -12.36 49.81 -49.70
CA PRO A 2 -13.37 50.54 -50.46
C PRO A 2 -13.74 51.77 -49.63
N ASN A 3 -13.75 52.94 -50.26
CA ASN A 3 -13.91 54.23 -49.62
C ASN A 3 -15.07 54.22 -48.62
N GLU A 4 -14.85 54.76 -47.41
CA GLU A 4 -15.93 55.21 -46.54
C GLU A 4 -16.76 56.23 -47.34
N ILE A 5 -17.89 55.79 -47.85
CA ILE A 5 -18.90 56.61 -48.51
C ILE A 5 -19.43 57.55 -47.43
N ASN A 6 -19.15 58.84 -47.59
CA ASN A 6 -19.56 59.87 -46.64
C ASN A 6 -21.09 59.85 -46.45
N PRO A 7 -21.64 60.20 -45.28
CA PRO A 7 -23.09 60.40 -45.11
C PRO A 7 -23.68 61.38 -46.14
N SER A 8 -22.84 62.28 -46.68
CA SER A 8 -23.15 63.15 -47.82
C SER A 8 -23.50 62.41 -49.12
N GLU A 9 -23.01 61.19 -49.35
CA GLU A 9 -23.31 60.38 -50.53
C GLU A 9 -24.65 59.62 -50.38
N LEU A 10 -25.08 59.35 -49.15
CA LEU A 10 -26.41 58.78 -48.85
C LEU A 10 -27.53 59.81 -49.02
N ASP A 11 -27.28 61.06 -48.60
CA ASP A 11 -28.18 62.19 -48.85
C ASP A 11 -28.30 62.49 -50.36
N GLN A 12 -27.18 62.40 -51.10
CA GLN A 12 -27.19 62.51 -52.57
C GLN A 12 -28.04 61.43 -53.23
N LEU A 13 -28.14 60.24 -52.65
CA LEU A 13 -28.95 59.11 -53.15
C LEU A 13 -30.45 59.37 -53.00
N CYS A 14 -30.86 59.95 -51.86
CA CYS A 14 -32.24 60.40 -51.63
C CYS A 14 -32.61 61.53 -52.60
N ASP A 15 -31.67 62.44 -52.86
CA ASP A 15 -31.85 63.55 -53.80
C ASP A 15 -31.95 63.06 -55.27
N ILE A 16 -31.13 62.07 -55.67
CA ILE A 16 -31.18 61.46 -57.00
C ILE A 16 -32.48 60.66 -57.17
N ASN A 17 -32.91 59.87 -56.17
CA ASN A 17 -34.15 59.10 -56.21
C ASN A 17 -35.38 60.03 -56.32
N ALA A 18 -35.43 61.08 -55.50
CA ALA A 18 -36.45 62.11 -55.62
C ALA A 18 -36.39 62.85 -56.97
N GLY A 19 -35.19 63.05 -57.52
CA GLY A 19 -34.97 63.65 -58.84
C GLY A 19 -35.51 62.78 -59.98
N VAL A 20 -35.21 61.48 -60.00
CA VAL A 20 -35.68 60.53 -61.01
C VAL A 20 -37.20 60.35 -60.94
N GLN A 21 -37.78 60.24 -59.75
CA GLN A 21 -39.24 60.17 -59.58
C GLN A 21 -39.94 61.45 -60.04
N LYS A 22 -39.40 62.63 -59.69
CA LYS A 22 -39.94 63.92 -60.17
C LYS A 22 -39.85 64.03 -61.69
N LEU A 23 -38.76 63.58 -62.31
CA LEU A 23 -38.61 63.59 -63.78
C LEU A 23 -39.60 62.64 -64.46
N GLN A 24 -39.86 61.46 -63.88
CA GLN A 24 -40.86 60.52 -64.38
C GLN A 24 -42.29 61.08 -64.22
N GLU A 25 -42.63 61.64 -63.06
CA GLU A 25 -43.92 62.30 -62.83
C GLU A 25 -44.12 63.50 -63.77
N LEU A 26 -43.08 64.32 -63.99
CA LEU A 26 -43.14 65.43 -64.94
C LEU A 26 -43.35 64.93 -66.36
N ARG A 27 -42.66 63.87 -66.77
CA ARG A 27 -42.87 63.23 -68.08
C ARG A 27 -44.29 62.70 -68.23
N GLU A 28 -44.83 62.01 -67.24
CA GLU A 28 -46.21 61.49 -67.27
C GLU A 28 -47.25 62.62 -67.29
N ARG A 29 -47.07 63.66 -66.47
CA ARG A 29 -47.95 64.85 -66.45
C ARG A 29 -47.91 65.60 -67.78
N ILE A 30 -46.73 65.80 -68.39
CA ILE A 30 -46.60 66.41 -69.72
C ILE A 30 -47.21 65.51 -70.81
N SER A 31 -47.14 64.19 -70.63
CA SER A 31 -47.75 63.22 -71.55
C SER A 31 -49.28 63.20 -71.44
N HIS A 32 -49.84 63.37 -70.24
CA HIS A 32 -51.28 63.28 -69.94
C HIS A 32 -52.01 64.64 -69.95
N ALA A 33 -51.29 65.77 -70.02
CA ALA A 33 -51.90 67.07 -70.23
C ALA A 33 -52.75 67.06 -71.52
N GLY A 34 -54.07 67.25 -71.34
CA GLY A 34 -55.09 67.04 -72.37
C GLY A 34 -54.87 67.90 -73.62
N VAL A 35 -54.89 67.25 -74.77
CA VAL A 35 -54.64 67.83 -76.11
C VAL A 35 -55.82 68.66 -76.63
N SER A 36 -56.87 68.89 -75.84
CA SER A 36 -58.12 69.44 -76.40
C SER A 36 -58.11 70.95 -76.69
N GLU A 37 -57.11 71.72 -76.24
CA GLU A 37 -57.00 73.17 -76.57
C GLU A 37 -55.53 73.66 -76.58
N CYS A 38 -54.67 73.16 -77.47
CA CYS A 38 -53.30 73.70 -77.64
C CYS A 38 -53.11 74.39 -79.00
N ASP A 39 -52.63 75.64 -78.96
CA ASP A 39 -52.10 76.36 -80.13
C ASP A 39 -50.79 75.72 -80.63
N ARG A 40 -50.48 75.89 -81.92
CA ARG A 40 -49.32 75.26 -82.60
C ARG A 40 -47.98 75.55 -81.89
N GLU A 41 -47.80 76.76 -81.37
CA GLU A 41 -46.61 77.14 -80.58
C GLU A 41 -46.53 76.45 -79.21
N GLN A 42 -47.66 76.10 -78.59
CA GLN A 42 -47.68 75.38 -77.31
C GLN A 42 -47.37 73.90 -77.51
N TYR A 43 -47.77 73.35 -78.66
CA TYR A 43 -47.43 71.99 -79.07
C TYR A 43 -45.93 71.86 -79.37
N ASP A 44 -45.33 72.84 -80.06
CA ASP A 44 -43.89 72.87 -80.33
C ASP A 44 -43.07 73.01 -79.04
N LYS A 45 -43.48 73.89 -78.11
CA LYS A 45 -42.86 73.99 -76.77
C LYS A 45 -43.00 72.70 -75.95
N ARG A 46 -44.10 71.95 -76.09
CA ARG A 46 -44.28 70.64 -75.44
C ARG A 46 -43.33 69.60 -76.01
N ILE A 47 -43.13 69.60 -77.33
CA ILE A 47 -42.13 68.74 -77.98
C ILE A 47 -40.73 69.14 -77.54
N ASP A 48 -40.40 70.43 -77.50
CA ASP A 48 -39.11 70.94 -77.03
C ASP A 48 -38.84 70.59 -75.55
N LEU A 49 -39.87 70.60 -74.69
CA LEU A 49 -39.76 70.17 -73.29
C LEU A 49 -39.65 68.65 -73.16
N LEU A 50 -40.32 67.87 -74.01
CA LEU A 50 -40.19 66.41 -74.05
C LEU A 50 -38.84 65.98 -74.64
N SER A 51 -38.28 66.69 -75.61
CA SER A 51 -36.91 66.49 -76.09
C SER A 51 -35.89 67.07 -75.10
N GLY A 52 -36.21 68.11 -74.34
CA GLY A 52 -35.35 68.58 -73.25
C GLY A 52 -35.16 67.52 -72.15
N ILE A 53 -36.13 66.62 -72.00
CA ILE A 53 -36.02 65.36 -71.24
C ILE A 53 -35.66 64.24 -72.22
N ASP A 54 -34.52 64.39 -72.91
CA ASP A 54 -34.03 63.39 -73.87
C ASP A 54 -34.03 62.00 -73.23
N ASP A 55 -34.53 60.98 -73.95
CA ASP A 55 -34.60 59.60 -73.48
C ASP A 55 -33.21 59.08 -73.02
N GLU A 56 -32.11 59.65 -73.56
CA GLU A 56 -30.74 59.39 -73.12
C GLU A 56 -30.46 59.87 -71.68
N LEU A 57 -30.94 61.06 -71.30
CA LEU A 57 -30.77 61.60 -69.94
C LEU A 57 -31.55 60.77 -68.93
N LEU A 58 -32.77 60.35 -69.28
CA LEU A 58 -33.60 59.51 -68.43
C LEU A 58 -33.03 58.08 -68.30
N GLN A 59 -32.53 57.50 -69.39
CA GLN A 59 -31.82 56.22 -69.35
C GLN A 59 -30.53 56.28 -68.55
N ARG A 60 -29.77 57.38 -68.63
CA ARG A 60 -28.55 57.59 -67.85
C ARG A 60 -28.86 57.68 -66.35
N ALA A 61 -29.85 58.48 -65.98
CA ALA A 61 -30.28 58.61 -64.59
C ALA A 61 -30.87 57.30 -64.03
N GLN A 62 -31.55 56.50 -64.86
CA GLN A 62 -32.03 55.16 -64.48
C GLN A 62 -30.90 54.16 -64.28
N LYS A 63 -29.87 54.17 -65.14
CA LYS A 63 -28.68 53.32 -64.97
C LYS A 63 -27.89 53.70 -63.72
N ASP A 64 -27.73 55.00 -63.48
CA ASP A 64 -27.08 55.50 -62.27
C ASP A 64 -27.90 55.10 -61.03
N HIS A 65 -29.23 55.23 -61.05
CA HIS A 65 -30.12 54.76 -59.98
C HIS A 65 -29.99 53.24 -59.74
N GLU A 66 -30.02 52.41 -60.79
CA GLU A 66 -29.87 50.95 -60.66
C GLU A 66 -28.47 50.56 -60.13
N TYR A 67 -27.43 51.30 -60.52
CA TYR A 67 -26.09 51.14 -59.98
C TYR A 67 -26.05 51.49 -58.48
N PHE A 68 -26.59 52.64 -58.09
CA PHE A 68 -26.58 53.09 -56.71
C PHE A 68 -27.46 52.23 -55.79
N ASP A 69 -28.64 51.78 -56.25
CA ASP A 69 -29.50 50.86 -55.50
C ASP A 69 -28.82 49.51 -55.25
N LYS A 70 -28.10 48.98 -56.25
CA LYS A 70 -27.28 47.77 -56.08
C LYS A 70 -26.15 47.99 -55.07
N THR A 71 -25.47 49.14 -55.12
CA THR A 71 -24.42 49.45 -54.13
C THR A 71 -24.98 49.65 -52.72
N HIS A 72 -26.16 50.27 -52.59
CA HIS A 72 -26.83 50.47 -51.31
C HIS A 72 -27.29 49.14 -50.69
N ALA A 73 -27.86 48.24 -51.50
CA ALA A 73 -28.22 46.89 -51.05
C ALA A 73 -26.99 46.09 -50.58
N GLN A 74 -25.85 46.25 -51.26
CA GLN A 74 -24.58 45.63 -50.84
C GLN A 74 -24.07 46.21 -49.51
N LEU A 75 -24.18 47.53 -49.31
CA LEU A 75 -23.78 48.18 -48.05
C LEU A 75 -24.65 47.76 -46.87
N LEU A 76 -25.98 47.70 -47.05
CA LEU A 76 -26.89 47.20 -46.01
C LEU A 76 -26.62 45.74 -45.63
N ALA A 77 -26.30 44.90 -46.62
CA ALA A 77 -25.88 43.51 -46.35
C ALA A 77 -24.56 43.47 -45.55
N HIS A 78 -23.58 44.30 -45.92
CA HIS A 78 -22.31 44.42 -45.17
C HIS A 78 -22.51 44.96 -43.74
N GLU A 79 -23.45 45.88 -43.52
CA GLU A 79 -23.79 46.40 -42.20
C GLU A 79 -24.46 45.34 -41.32
N GLY A 80 -25.40 44.55 -41.88
CA GLY A 80 -26.02 43.42 -41.20
C GLY A 80 -24.99 42.37 -40.78
N ILE A 81 -24.09 41.99 -41.69
CA ILE A 81 -22.98 41.06 -41.40
C ILE A 81 -22.05 41.63 -40.32
N SER A 82 -21.78 42.94 -40.34
CA SER A 82 -20.96 43.61 -39.32
C SER A 82 -21.63 43.57 -37.94
N ALA A 83 -22.96 43.72 -37.87
CA ALA A 83 -23.72 43.55 -36.65
C ALA A 83 -23.65 42.11 -36.14
N ASP A 84 -23.82 41.11 -37.01
CA ASP A 84 -23.70 39.68 -36.66
C ASP A 84 -22.28 39.31 -36.20
N CYS A 85 -21.24 39.90 -36.81
CA CYS A 85 -19.86 39.71 -36.36
C CYS A 85 -19.63 40.30 -34.96
N LYS A 86 -20.25 41.44 -34.65
CA LYS A 86 -20.14 42.10 -33.34
C LYS A 86 -20.87 41.31 -32.24
N THR A 87 -22.04 40.75 -32.54
CA THR A 87 -22.79 39.91 -31.58
C THR A 87 -22.02 38.63 -31.27
N LEU A 88 -21.52 37.93 -32.30
CA LEU A 88 -20.68 36.74 -32.11
C LEU A 88 -19.37 37.05 -31.38
N HIS A 89 -18.78 38.22 -31.64
CA HIS A 89 -17.62 38.68 -30.90
C HIS A 89 -17.94 38.84 -29.41
N SER A 90 -19.06 39.48 -29.04
CA SER A 90 -19.47 39.59 -27.63
C SER A 90 -19.75 38.23 -26.98
N GLU A 91 -20.44 37.32 -27.67
CA GLU A 91 -20.71 35.97 -27.18
C GLU A 91 -19.41 35.19 -26.93
N LEU A 92 -18.44 35.26 -27.85
CA LEU A 92 -17.14 34.60 -27.70
C LEU A 92 -16.29 35.20 -26.59
N VAL A 93 -16.30 36.52 -26.41
CA VAL A 93 -15.59 37.16 -25.29
C VAL A 93 -16.18 36.71 -23.95
N GLU A 94 -17.50 36.66 -23.83
CA GLU A 94 -18.18 36.16 -22.63
C GLU A 94 -17.88 34.67 -22.41
N TRP A 95 -17.90 33.86 -23.47
CA TRP A 95 -17.56 32.44 -23.38
C TRP A 95 -16.11 32.22 -22.91
N ILE A 96 -15.14 32.97 -23.46
CA ILE A 96 -13.73 32.89 -23.05
C ILE A 96 -13.59 33.21 -21.56
N LYS A 97 -14.25 34.27 -21.10
CA LYS A 97 -14.25 34.67 -19.69
C LYS A 97 -14.82 33.56 -18.81
N ASN A 98 -15.99 33.03 -19.14
CA ASN A 98 -16.65 31.97 -18.38
C ASN A 98 -15.81 30.68 -18.36
N GLY A 99 -15.17 30.32 -19.48
CA GLY A 99 -14.29 29.16 -19.56
C GLY A 99 -13.02 29.31 -18.72
N GLN A 100 -12.43 30.49 -18.65
CA GLN A 100 -11.27 30.78 -17.78
C GLN A 100 -11.66 30.74 -16.30
N GLU A 101 -12.76 31.39 -15.92
CA GLU A 101 -13.28 31.36 -14.55
C GLU A 101 -13.55 29.91 -14.10
N LEU A 102 -14.07 29.06 -14.99
CA LEU A 102 -14.34 27.66 -14.69
C LEU A 102 -13.06 26.82 -14.46
N LEU A 103 -11.95 27.15 -15.14
CA LEU A 103 -10.67 26.46 -14.94
C LEU A 103 -9.98 26.88 -13.64
N GLU A 104 -10.13 28.15 -13.25
CA GLU A 104 -9.57 28.71 -12.02
C GLU A 104 -10.40 28.39 -10.78
N ASP A 105 -11.71 28.14 -10.95
CA ASP A 105 -12.60 27.83 -9.84
C ASP A 105 -12.28 26.46 -9.22
N SER A 106 -11.97 26.51 -7.93
CA SER A 106 -11.65 25.35 -7.11
C SER A 106 -12.89 24.53 -6.73
N GLU A 107 -14.09 25.08 -6.85
CA GLU A 107 -15.38 24.43 -6.55
C GLU A 107 -16.24 24.20 -7.80
N ALA A 108 -15.65 24.35 -8.98
CA ALA A 108 -16.31 24.10 -10.26
C ALA A 108 -16.96 22.71 -10.33
N LEU A 109 -18.15 22.65 -10.95
CA LEU A 109 -18.83 21.39 -11.27
C LEU A 109 -18.11 20.69 -12.43
N PRO A 110 -17.49 19.51 -12.25
CA PRO A 110 -16.66 18.93 -13.30
C PRO A 110 -17.42 18.52 -14.56
N GLU A 111 -18.71 18.23 -14.44
CA GLU A 111 -19.61 17.93 -15.57
C GLU A 111 -19.77 19.12 -16.53
N SER A 112 -19.54 20.34 -16.03
CA SER A 112 -19.67 21.55 -16.84
C SER A 112 -18.54 21.71 -17.86
N TYR A 113 -17.35 21.15 -17.63
CA TYR A 113 -16.19 21.29 -18.53
C TYR A 113 -16.51 20.81 -19.96
N ASP A 114 -17.12 19.64 -20.10
CA ASP A 114 -17.50 19.09 -21.40
C ASP A 114 -18.61 19.91 -22.07
N SER A 115 -19.62 20.34 -21.28
CA SER A 115 -20.72 21.17 -21.80
C SER A 115 -20.25 22.52 -22.33
N VAL A 116 -19.32 23.18 -21.63
CA VAL A 116 -18.75 24.48 -22.02
C VAL A 116 -17.82 24.31 -23.21
N ALA A 117 -17.03 23.23 -23.26
CA ALA A 117 -16.20 22.91 -24.41
C ALA A 117 -17.03 22.67 -25.69
N LYS A 118 -18.15 21.94 -25.60
CA LYS A 118 -19.08 21.71 -26.72
C LYS A 118 -19.82 22.98 -27.15
N ALA A 119 -20.10 23.89 -26.22
CA ALA A 119 -20.71 25.18 -26.56
C ALA A 119 -19.80 25.99 -27.51
N PHE A 120 -18.48 25.87 -27.41
CA PHE A 120 -17.55 26.49 -28.35
C PHE A 120 -17.70 25.95 -29.78
N ASP A 121 -17.93 24.65 -29.96
CA ASP A 121 -18.12 24.07 -31.30
C ASP A 121 -19.33 24.72 -31.99
N THR A 122 -20.41 24.95 -31.25
CA THR A 122 -21.61 25.62 -31.79
C THR A 122 -21.33 27.08 -32.18
N LEU A 123 -20.52 27.80 -31.40
CA LEU A 123 -20.10 29.18 -31.72
C LEU A 123 -19.16 29.20 -32.92
N GLY A 124 -18.24 28.23 -32.99
CA GLY A 124 -17.35 28.04 -34.12
C GLY A 124 -18.12 27.79 -35.42
N GLU A 125 -19.09 26.86 -35.41
CA GLU A 125 -19.93 26.56 -36.57
C GLU A 125 -20.71 27.78 -37.08
N LYS A 126 -21.25 28.62 -36.19
CA LYS A 126 -21.90 29.88 -36.57
C LYS A 126 -20.95 30.80 -37.32
N VAL A 127 -19.70 30.96 -36.86
CA VAL A 127 -18.72 31.83 -37.52
C VAL A 127 -18.23 31.24 -38.85
N PHE A 128 -18.05 29.91 -38.93
CA PHE A 128 -17.77 29.23 -40.20
C PHE A 128 -18.92 29.37 -41.21
N GLY A 129 -20.17 29.34 -40.74
CA GLY A 129 -21.36 29.59 -41.55
C GLY A 129 -21.35 30.98 -42.18
N LEU A 130 -21.01 32.01 -41.42
CA LEU A 130 -20.84 33.38 -41.94
C LEU A 130 -19.78 33.44 -43.04
N ARG A 131 -18.61 32.81 -42.82
CA ARG A 131 -17.53 32.78 -43.82
C ARG A 131 -17.94 32.10 -45.13
N LYS A 132 -18.73 31.01 -45.05
CA LYS A 132 -19.15 30.25 -46.23
C LYS A 132 -20.18 31.00 -47.07
N ASN A 133 -21.07 31.75 -46.41
CA ASN A 133 -22.16 32.44 -47.08
C ASN A 133 -21.68 33.73 -47.78
N GLU A 134 -20.53 34.28 -47.39
CA GLU A 134 -20.10 35.60 -47.83
C GLU A 134 -18.58 35.68 -48.11
N PRO A 135 -18.16 35.62 -49.40
CA PRO A 135 -16.76 35.49 -49.78
C PRO A 135 -15.89 36.74 -49.55
N ASN A 136 -16.50 37.92 -49.32
CA ASN A 136 -15.78 39.19 -49.10
C ASN A 136 -15.65 39.58 -47.62
N ILE A 137 -16.15 38.76 -46.67
CA ILE A 137 -16.08 39.04 -45.23
C ILE A 137 -14.64 39.15 -44.71
N GLU A 138 -13.69 38.46 -45.34
CA GLU A 138 -12.28 38.45 -44.92
C GLU A 138 -11.60 39.82 -45.02
N GLN A 139 -12.17 40.76 -45.76
CA GLN A 139 -11.67 42.14 -45.87
C GLN A 139 -12.12 43.02 -44.70
N SER A 140 -13.06 42.55 -43.86
CA SER A 140 -13.58 43.27 -42.70
C SER A 140 -12.62 43.16 -41.51
N LEU A 141 -12.24 44.30 -40.94
CA LEU A 141 -11.44 44.37 -39.71
C LEU A 141 -12.12 43.65 -38.53
N VAL A 142 -13.45 43.76 -38.44
CA VAL A 142 -14.25 43.13 -37.37
C VAL A 142 -14.19 41.61 -37.46
N PHE A 143 -14.17 41.06 -38.68
CA PHE A 143 -14.03 39.63 -38.89
C PHE A 143 -12.62 39.13 -38.53
N HIS A 144 -11.58 39.92 -38.82
CA HIS A 144 -10.22 39.57 -38.42
C HIS A 144 -10.07 39.45 -36.89
N GLN A 145 -10.65 40.41 -36.15
CA GLN A 145 -10.68 40.39 -34.68
C GLN A 145 -11.46 39.18 -34.14
N LEU A 146 -12.61 38.87 -34.74
CA LEU A 146 -13.40 37.68 -34.42
C LEU A 146 -12.61 36.38 -34.65
N TRP A 147 -11.86 36.30 -35.75
CA TRP A 147 -11.06 35.14 -36.09
C TRP A 147 -9.87 34.93 -35.14
N GLU A 148 -9.21 36.02 -34.72
CA GLU A 148 -8.17 35.97 -33.70
C GLU A 148 -8.72 35.45 -32.36
N LEU A 149 -9.94 35.84 -31.99
CA LEU A 149 -10.61 35.34 -30.78
C LEU A 149 -10.97 33.85 -30.89
N ILE A 150 -11.35 33.36 -32.07
CA ILE A 150 -11.59 31.92 -32.29
C ILE A 150 -10.30 31.13 -32.07
N ASP A 151 -9.16 31.63 -32.53
CA ASP A 151 -7.88 30.95 -32.33
C ASP A 151 -7.51 30.88 -30.84
N LYS A 152 -7.73 31.97 -30.09
CA LYS A 152 -7.59 31.98 -28.62
C LYS A 152 -8.58 31.03 -27.94
N GLY A 153 -9.84 31.04 -28.39
CA GLY A 153 -10.90 30.19 -27.85
C GLY A 153 -10.67 28.70 -28.09
N ARG A 154 -10.02 28.31 -29.20
CA ARG A 154 -9.64 26.91 -29.46
C ARG A 154 -8.67 26.36 -28.43
N ASN A 155 -7.68 27.15 -28.01
CA ASN A 155 -6.74 26.72 -26.99
C ASN A 155 -7.46 26.45 -25.66
N LEU A 156 -8.36 27.36 -25.26
CA LEU A 156 -9.18 27.20 -24.06
C LEU A 156 -10.14 26.01 -24.17
N GLN A 157 -10.76 25.79 -25.34
CA GLN A 157 -11.61 24.64 -25.61
C GLN A 157 -10.86 23.32 -25.44
N LEU A 158 -9.65 23.22 -26.00
CA LEU A 158 -8.79 22.04 -25.86
C LEU A 158 -8.43 21.79 -24.39
N GLU A 159 -8.17 22.84 -23.62
CA GLU A 159 -7.88 22.73 -22.19
C GLU A 159 -9.10 22.26 -21.39
N LEU A 160 -10.30 22.81 -21.64
CA LEU A 160 -11.55 22.37 -21.04
C LEU A 160 -11.89 20.91 -21.41
N ALA A 161 -11.71 20.52 -22.67
CA ALA A 161 -11.95 19.14 -23.11
C ALA A 161 -10.95 18.16 -22.46
N LYS A 162 -9.67 18.56 -22.34
CA LYS A 162 -8.65 17.79 -21.62
C LYS A 162 -9.01 17.63 -20.14
N ARG A 163 -9.50 18.70 -19.51
CA ARG A 163 -9.96 18.72 -18.12
C ARG A 163 -11.12 17.76 -17.90
N ALA A 164 -12.10 17.74 -18.80
CA ALA A 164 -13.24 16.83 -18.77
C ALA A 164 -12.79 15.36 -18.85
N LEU A 165 -11.85 15.04 -19.75
CA LEU A 165 -11.31 13.69 -19.89
C LEU A 165 -10.51 13.26 -18.66
N MET A 166 -9.74 14.16 -18.06
CA MET A 166 -9.04 13.89 -16.79
C MET A 166 -10.03 13.60 -15.65
N TRP A 167 -11.13 14.35 -15.60
CA TRP A 167 -12.20 14.11 -14.62
C TRP A 167 -12.84 12.74 -14.81
N GLU A 168 -13.16 12.37 -16.05
CA GLU A 168 -13.75 11.05 -16.35
C GLU A 168 -12.82 9.91 -15.93
N ASN A 169 -11.52 10.03 -16.21
CA ASN A 169 -10.54 9.04 -15.77
C ASN A 169 -10.44 8.98 -14.24
N PHE A 170 -10.44 10.12 -13.55
CA PHE A 170 -10.47 10.17 -12.09
C PHE A 170 -11.72 9.50 -11.52
N ALA A 171 -12.90 9.79 -12.07
CA ALA A 171 -14.16 9.22 -11.64
C ALA A 171 -14.16 7.69 -11.82
N LYS A 172 -13.74 7.18 -12.98
CA LYS A 172 -13.62 5.73 -13.24
C LYS A 172 -12.70 5.02 -12.24
N GLU A 173 -11.51 5.58 -12.00
CA GLU A 173 -10.55 5.01 -11.06
C GLU A 173 -11.07 5.05 -9.61
N ARG A 174 -11.71 6.16 -9.22
CA ARG A 174 -12.33 6.31 -7.91
C ARG A 174 -13.45 5.28 -7.72
N ASP A 175 -14.36 5.17 -8.69
CA ASP A 175 -15.55 4.32 -8.58
C ASP A 175 -15.14 2.84 -8.50
N SER A 176 -14.20 2.42 -9.36
CA SER A 176 -13.61 1.08 -9.28
C SER A 176 -12.93 0.82 -7.92
N ALA A 177 -12.21 1.80 -7.38
CA ALA A 177 -11.56 1.65 -6.08
C ALA A 177 -12.56 1.56 -4.92
N VAL A 178 -13.65 2.32 -4.98
CA VAL A 178 -14.74 2.27 -3.98
C VAL A 178 -15.47 0.93 -4.04
N GLU A 179 -15.69 0.38 -5.23
CA GLU A 179 -16.27 -0.97 -5.40
C GLU A 179 -15.40 -2.04 -4.74
N GLU A 180 -14.09 -2.03 -5.00
CA GLU A 180 -13.13 -2.96 -4.38
C GLU A 180 -13.07 -2.80 -2.85
N LEU A 181 -13.07 -1.56 -2.37
CA LEU A 181 -13.09 -1.28 -0.93
C LEU A 181 -14.37 -1.81 -0.26
N ASN A 182 -15.51 -1.68 -0.93
CA ASN A 182 -16.79 -2.19 -0.45
C ASN A 182 -16.86 -3.73 -0.48
N ASP A 183 -16.24 -4.39 -1.48
CA ASP A 183 -16.07 -5.84 -1.52
C ASP A 183 -15.29 -6.34 -0.30
N VAL A 184 -14.12 -5.74 -0.04
CA VAL A 184 -13.30 -6.12 1.12
C VAL A 184 -14.03 -5.83 2.44
N ARG A 185 -14.72 -4.69 2.54
CA ARG A 185 -15.52 -4.34 3.72
C ARG A 185 -16.59 -5.39 3.99
N ARG A 186 -17.31 -5.83 2.96
CA ARG A 186 -18.34 -6.86 3.08
C ARG A 186 -17.73 -8.16 3.62
N GLN A 187 -16.63 -8.62 3.05
CA GLN A 187 -15.98 -9.86 3.48
C GLN A 187 -15.49 -9.81 4.93
N ILE A 188 -14.92 -8.67 5.36
CA ILE A 188 -14.52 -8.46 6.76
C ILE A 188 -15.74 -8.49 7.69
N CYS A 189 -16.82 -7.78 7.34
CA CYS A 189 -18.05 -7.79 8.14
C CYS A 189 -18.69 -9.18 8.23
N GLU A 190 -18.61 -9.99 7.17
CA GLU A 190 -19.07 -11.37 7.18
C GLU A 190 -18.24 -12.24 8.14
N ILE A 191 -16.92 -12.08 8.17
CA ILE A 191 -16.03 -12.84 9.07
C ILE A 191 -16.25 -12.42 10.54
N GLU A 192 -16.36 -11.11 10.79
CA GLU A 192 -16.61 -10.56 12.12
C GLU A 192 -18.01 -10.98 12.63
N GLY A 193 -19.02 -10.94 11.76
CA GLY A 193 -20.40 -11.26 12.09
C GLY A 193 -20.67 -12.73 12.42
N ARG A 194 -19.73 -13.65 12.11
CA ARG A 194 -19.87 -15.09 12.45
C ARG A 194 -19.74 -15.37 13.94
N GLY A 195 -19.10 -14.50 14.71
CA GLY A 195 -18.88 -14.70 16.15
C GLY A 195 -18.08 -15.98 16.47
N MET A 196 -18.44 -16.66 17.55
CA MET A 196 -17.80 -17.90 18.00
C MET A 196 -18.14 -19.08 17.07
N ARG A 197 -17.12 -19.86 16.70
CA ARG A 197 -17.22 -20.98 15.77
C ARG A 197 -16.21 -22.08 16.06
N ARG A 198 -16.35 -23.21 15.37
CA ARG A 198 -15.41 -24.32 15.47
C ARG A 198 -14.03 -23.95 14.94
N PHE A 199 -13.00 -24.60 15.46
CA PHE A 199 -11.60 -24.47 15.04
C PHE A 199 -11.43 -24.49 13.50
N ASP A 200 -11.95 -25.50 12.82
CA ASP A 200 -11.85 -25.65 11.36
C ASP A 200 -12.38 -24.40 10.62
N LYS A 201 -13.49 -23.84 11.09
CA LYS A 201 -14.13 -22.66 10.49
C LYS A 201 -13.40 -21.36 10.82
N MET A 202 -12.76 -21.27 11.97
CA MET A 202 -11.88 -20.16 12.28
C MET A 202 -10.62 -20.19 11.43
N LEU A 203 -10.12 -21.38 11.09
CA LEU A 203 -8.95 -21.57 10.23
C LEU A 203 -9.26 -21.09 8.80
N ASP A 204 -10.40 -21.53 8.25
CA ASP A 204 -10.94 -21.06 6.96
C ASP A 204 -10.98 -19.52 6.90
N ASP A 205 -11.44 -18.88 7.99
CA ASP A 205 -11.54 -17.41 8.06
C ASP A 205 -10.20 -16.71 8.20
N LEU A 206 -9.25 -17.31 8.91
CA LEU A 206 -7.90 -16.77 9.05
C LEU A 206 -7.14 -16.86 7.72
N GLU A 207 -7.36 -17.91 6.93
CA GLU A 207 -6.86 -18.01 5.56
C GLU A 207 -7.51 -16.97 4.63
N ALA A 208 -8.83 -16.78 4.75
CA ALA A 208 -9.53 -15.73 4.01
C ALA A 208 -9.01 -14.32 4.34
N LEU A 209 -8.77 -14.02 5.63
CA LEU A 209 -8.17 -12.74 6.04
C LEU A 209 -6.75 -12.55 5.51
N LYS A 210 -5.92 -13.60 5.50
CA LYS A 210 -4.58 -13.56 4.89
C LYS A 210 -4.67 -13.29 3.39
N ALA A 211 -5.58 -13.96 2.68
CA ALA A 211 -5.79 -13.74 1.26
C ALA A 211 -6.25 -12.30 0.96
N LEU A 212 -7.16 -11.76 1.77
CA LEU A 212 -7.59 -10.36 1.71
C LEU A 212 -6.43 -9.39 1.93
N TYR A 213 -5.60 -9.64 2.94
CA TYR A 213 -4.44 -8.80 3.23
C TYR A 213 -3.40 -8.84 2.09
N LEU A 214 -3.18 -10.00 1.47
CA LEU A 214 -2.28 -10.12 0.31
C LEU A 214 -2.85 -9.39 -0.92
N ARG A 215 -4.17 -9.49 -1.18
CA ARG A 215 -4.86 -8.73 -2.24
C ARG A 215 -4.82 -7.22 -1.99
N TRP A 216 -4.68 -6.78 -0.74
CA TRP A 216 -4.58 -5.36 -0.37
C TRP A 216 -3.41 -4.63 -1.05
N SER A 217 -2.40 -5.35 -1.53
CA SER A 217 -1.30 -4.80 -2.34
C SER A 217 -1.79 -4.00 -3.56
N PHE A 218 -2.90 -4.40 -4.19
CA PHE A 218 -3.48 -3.65 -5.31
C PHE A 218 -4.05 -2.28 -4.89
N LEU A 219 -4.55 -2.18 -3.65
CA LEU A 219 -5.04 -0.91 -3.10
C LEU A 219 -3.91 -0.01 -2.60
N ALA A 220 -2.71 -0.53 -2.37
CA ALA A 220 -1.56 0.26 -1.92
C ALA A 220 -1.09 1.28 -2.97
N ASP A 221 -1.14 0.92 -4.26
CA ASP A 221 -0.71 1.78 -5.36
C ASP A 221 -1.79 2.80 -5.77
N LEU A 222 -3.06 2.51 -5.47
CA LEU A 222 -4.22 3.26 -5.93
C LEU A 222 -4.29 4.72 -5.39
N PRO A 223 -3.97 4.99 -4.11
CA PRO A 223 -3.80 6.34 -3.58
C PRO A 223 -2.82 7.22 -4.37
N SER A 224 -1.74 6.63 -4.88
CA SER A 224 -0.72 7.35 -5.65
C SER A 224 -1.23 7.72 -7.05
N ARG A 225 -1.96 6.79 -7.70
CA ARG A 225 -2.62 7.02 -8.98
C ARG A 225 -3.69 8.11 -8.86
N LEU A 226 -4.54 8.03 -7.83
CA LEU A 226 -5.52 9.07 -7.55
C LEU A 226 -4.87 10.41 -7.22
N LEU A 227 -3.75 10.44 -6.49
CA LEU A 227 -2.99 11.67 -6.23
C LEU A 227 -2.48 12.31 -7.54
N SER A 228 -1.95 11.51 -8.46
CA SER A 228 -1.49 11.97 -9.77
C SER A 228 -2.63 12.54 -10.63
N LEU A 229 -3.81 11.94 -10.59
CA LEU A 229 -4.99 12.47 -11.29
C LEU A 229 -5.53 13.75 -10.61
N CYS A 230 -5.58 13.78 -9.27
CA CYS A 230 -5.98 14.97 -8.51
C CYS A 230 -5.05 16.17 -8.76
N SER A 231 -3.74 15.94 -8.92
CA SER A 231 -2.79 17.04 -9.18
C SER A 231 -3.00 17.65 -10.57
N GLN A 232 -3.33 16.83 -11.58
CA GLN A 232 -3.69 17.29 -12.92
C GLN A 232 -5.03 18.05 -12.94
N LEU A 233 -5.92 17.76 -11.98
CA LEU A 233 -7.19 18.44 -11.77
C LEU A 233 -7.08 19.68 -10.85
N HIS A 234 -5.88 20.12 -10.46
CA HIS A 234 -5.71 21.34 -9.66
C HIS A 234 -6.30 22.58 -10.39
N PRO A 235 -7.08 23.46 -9.73
CA PRO A 235 -7.30 23.59 -8.29
C PRO A 235 -8.47 22.80 -7.67
N LEU A 236 -9.20 21.97 -8.44
CA LEU A 236 -10.43 21.30 -8.03
C LEU A 236 -10.35 20.64 -6.64
N THR A 237 -11.10 21.19 -5.69
CA THR A 237 -11.13 20.76 -4.28
C THR A 237 -11.90 19.46 -4.11
N TYR A 238 -12.95 19.25 -4.90
CA TYR A 238 -13.79 18.04 -4.85
C TYR A 238 -12.95 16.77 -5.05
N ALA A 239 -12.14 16.69 -6.12
CA ALA A 239 -11.24 15.57 -6.36
C ALA A 239 -10.27 15.31 -5.18
N ARG A 240 -9.79 16.39 -4.54
CA ARG A 240 -8.90 16.28 -3.38
C ARG A 240 -9.61 15.70 -2.16
N ARG A 241 -10.85 16.13 -1.88
CA ARG A 241 -11.67 15.64 -0.77
C ARG A 241 -12.01 14.16 -0.94
N GLU A 242 -12.45 13.77 -2.13
CA GLU A 242 -12.77 12.37 -2.47
C GLU A 242 -11.58 11.45 -2.27
N ARG A 243 -10.40 11.84 -2.77
CA ARG A 243 -9.17 11.08 -2.54
C ARG A 243 -8.83 10.96 -1.05
N GLN A 244 -8.97 12.04 -0.27
CA GLN A 244 -8.68 12.02 1.16
C GLN A 244 -9.63 11.08 1.92
N ALA A 245 -10.93 11.11 1.58
CA ALA A 245 -11.92 10.20 2.13
C ALA A 245 -11.56 8.75 1.82
N PHE A 246 -11.25 8.44 0.56
CA PHE A 246 -10.82 7.11 0.13
C PHE A 246 -9.60 6.61 0.90
N VAL A 247 -8.53 7.42 0.98
CA VAL A 247 -7.29 7.03 1.69
C VAL A 247 -7.56 6.75 3.18
N LYS A 248 -8.40 7.57 3.81
CA LYS A 248 -8.78 7.36 5.21
C LYS A 248 -9.53 6.04 5.38
N GLU A 249 -10.56 5.80 4.58
CA GLU A 249 -11.36 4.57 4.67
C GLU A 249 -10.53 3.31 4.38
N ALA A 250 -9.63 3.37 3.39
CA ALA A 250 -8.69 2.29 3.10
C ALA A 250 -7.81 2.01 4.32
N SER A 251 -7.17 3.03 4.91
CA SER A 251 -6.31 2.83 6.08
C SER A 251 -7.04 2.27 7.30
N GLU A 252 -8.31 2.66 7.51
CA GLU A 252 -9.13 2.13 8.58
C GLU A 252 -9.47 0.65 8.35
N LEU A 253 -9.74 0.26 7.10
CA LEU A 253 -10.08 -1.11 6.75
C LEU A 253 -8.86 -2.03 6.79
N GLU A 254 -7.70 -1.58 6.31
CA GLU A 254 -6.42 -2.30 6.43
C GLU A 254 -6.11 -2.61 7.89
N LYS A 255 -6.25 -1.60 8.76
CA LYS A 255 -6.05 -1.76 10.19
C LYS A 255 -7.04 -2.75 10.80
N LYS A 256 -8.30 -2.77 10.35
CA LYS A 256 -9.27 -3.78 10.79
C LYS A 256 -8.86 -5.19 10.39
N ILE A 257 -8.31 -5.40 9.20
CA ILE A 257 -7.76 -6.70 8.78
C ILE A 257 -6.59 -7.09 9.70
N GLU A 258 -5.64 -6.18 9.94
CA GLU A 258 -4.52 -6.43 10.87
C GLU A 258 -5.02 -6.81 12.27
N ASP A 259 -5.94 -6.01 12.82
CA ASP A 259 -6.48 -6.21 14.16
C ASP A 259 -7.20 -7.56 14.30
N LEU A 260 -7.98 -7.97 13.30
CA LEU A 260 -8.65 -9.27 13.28
C LEU A 260 -7.65 -10.42 13.13
N LEU A 261 -6.68 -10.31 12.23
CA LEU A 261 -5.65 -11.33 12.02
C LEU A 261 -4.80 -11.53 13.28
N ASP A 262 -4.39 -10.43 13.93
CA ASP A 262 -3.67 -10.45 15.21
C ASP A 262 -4.52 -11.13 16.30
N SER A 263 -5.79 -10.72 16.45
CA SER A 263 -6.65 -11.25 17.51
C SER A 263 -6.98 -12.73 17.32
N MET A 264 -7.31 -13.14 16.09
CA MET A 264 -7.61 -14.53 15.77
C MET A 264 -6.37 -15.41 15.93
N SER A 265 -5.22 -14.98 15.42
CA SER A 265 -3.97 -15.74 15.55
C SER A 265 -3.48 -15.85 17.00
N ALA A 266 -3.73 -14.85 17.84
CA ALA A 266 -3.44 -14.93 19.27
C ALA A 266 -4.29 -15.99 19.97
N GLU A 267 -5.59 -16.05 19.69
CA GLU A 267 -6.48 -17.08 20.24
C GLU A 267 -6.07 -18.50 19.80
N PHE A 268 -5.64 -18.65 18.53
CA PHE A 268 -5.05 -19.90 18.03
C PHE A 268 -3.78 -20.31 18.79
N ARG A 269 -2.86 -19.37 19.02
CA ARG A 269 -1.59 -19.67 19.71
C ARG A 269 -1.83 -20.17 21.13
N VAL A 270 -2.70 -19.49 21.89
CA VAL A 270 -3.04 -19.90 23.26
C VAL A 270 -3.69 -21.29 23.27
N ARG A 271 -4.59 -21.57 22.32
CA ARG A 271 -5.18 -22.91 22.17
C ARG A 271 -4.11 -23.99 21.95
N GLU A 272 -3.20 -23.76 21.00
CA GLU A 272 -2.13 -24.71 20.67
C GLU A 272 -1.17 -24.92 21.83
N GLU A 273 -0.81 -23.87 22.56
CA GLU A 273 0.03 -23.95 23.76
C GLU A 273 -0.64 -24.83 24.84
N ILE A 274 -1.92 -24.60 25.14
CA ILE A 274 -2.68 -25.42 26.10
C ILE A 274 -2.74 -26.88 25.65
N MET A 275 -3.06 -27.11 24.36
CA MET A 275 -3.17 -28.46 23.81
C MET A 275 -1.82 -29.20 23.86
N HIS A 276 -0.73 -28.50 23.56
CA HIS A 276 0.62 -29.05 23.67
C HIS A 276 0.97 -29.42 25.11
N SER A 277 0.71 -28.54 26.08
CA SER A 277 0.91 -28.84 27.51
C SER A 277 0.09 -30.03 27.99
N LEU A 278 -1.18 -30.15 27.55
CA LEU A 278 -2.03 -31.31 27.88
C LEU A 278 -1.46 -32.63 27.33
N LEU A 279 -0.90 -32.61 26.11
CA LEU A 279 -0.27 -33.76 25.49
C LEU A 279 1.00 -34.17 26.24
N VAL A 280 1.90 -33.23 26.52
CA VAL A 280 3.14 -33.50 27.28
C VAL A 280 2.83 -34.13 28.63
N MET A 281 1.87 -33.58 29.39
CA MET A 281 1.49 -34.19 30.68
C MET A 281 0.84 -35.57 30.52
N SER A 282 0.07 -35.79 29.45
CA SER A 282 -0.51 -37.11 29.17
C SER A 282 0.57 -38.15 28.87
N ASP A 283 1.63 -37.76 28.16
CA ASP A 283 2.76 -38.63 27.83
C ASP A 283 3.61 -38.92 29.06
N GLU A 284 3.95 -37.90 29.87
CA GLU A 284 4.65 -38.08 31.15
C GLU A 284 3.88 -39.01 32.10
N LEU A 285 2.56 -38.86 32.20
CA LEU A 285 1.72 -39.77 32.97
C LEU A 285 1.70 -41.19 32.40
N SER A 286 1.86 -41.36 31.08
CA SER A 286 1.99 -42.67 30.45
C SER A 286 3.32 -43.32 30.82
N ASP A 287 4.42 -42.57 30.76
CA ASP A 287 5.76 -43.04 31.12
C ASP A 287 5.85 -43.44 32.59
N ILE A 288 5.29 -42.62 33.49
CA ILE A 288 5.22 -42.94 34.91
C ILE A 288 4.37 -44.20 35.13
N LYS A 289 3.21 -44.31 34.46
CA LYS A 289 2.35 -45.50 34.58
C LYS A 289 3.10 -46.77 34.15
N ASN A 290 3.85 -46.70 33.05
CA ASN A 290 4.66 -47.81 32.56
C ASN A 290 5.78 -48.18 33.54
N ALA A 291 6.45 -47.19 34.15
CA ALA A 291 7.47 -47.43 35.17
C ALA A 291 6.89 -48.11 36.42
N VAL A 292 5.69 -47.70 36.86
CA VAL A 292 4.97 -48.30 38.00
C VAL A 292 4.51 -49.73 37.70
N ASP A 293 4.08 -50.01 36.46
CA ASP A 293 3.54 -51.33 36.08
C ASP A 293 4.64 -52.39 35.85
N ASN A 294 5.87 -51.99 35.51
CA ASN A 294 6.93 -52.90 35.06
C ASN A 294 7.91 -53.39 36.15
N GLN A 295 7.85 -52.88 37.40
CA GLN A 295 8.94 -53.11 38.38
C GLN A 295 8.47 -53.36 39.82
N ASN A 296 9.29 -54.13 40.58
CA ASN A 296 9.33 -54.02 42.04
C ASN A 296 10.03 -52.70 42.37
N ILE A 297 9.26 -51.72 42.85
CA ILE A 297 9.72 -50.34 43.02
C ILE A 297 10.62 -50.23 44.25
N SER A 298 11.87 -49.78 44.07
CA SER A 298 12.76 -49.45 45.19
C SER A 298 12.27 -48.21 45.94
N THR A 299 12.66 -48.04 47.21
CA THR A 299 12.25 -46.89 48.02
C THR A 299 12.69 -45.55 47.43
N TYR A 300 13.86 -45.52 46.77
CA TYR A 300 14.39 -44.36 46.06
C TYR A 300 13.53 -43.99 44.85
N LEU A 301 13.28 -44.95 43.95
CA LEU A 301 12.46 -44.73 42.76
C LEU A 301 11.02 -44.32 43.12
N GLN A 302 10.46 -44.88 44.20
CA GLN A 302 9.15 -44.49 44.70
C GLN A 302 9.10 -43.00 45.10
N LYS A 303 10.13 -42.50 45.80
CA LYS A 303 10.21 -41.07 46.17
C LYS A 303 10.37 -40.18 44.93
N GLU A 304 11.19 -40.59 43.98
CA GLU A 304 11.38 -39.85 42.72
C GLU A 304 10.07 -39.74 41.93
N LEU A 305 9.34 -40.85 41.77
CA LEU A 305 8.05 -40.88 41.09
C LEU A 305 6.99 -40.03 41.84
N GLN A 306 6.98 -40.07 43.18
CA GLN A 306 6.11 -39.20 43.98
C GLN A 306 6.43 -37.71 43.79
N GLN A 307 7.71 -37.35 43.66
CA GLN A 307 8.12 -35.97 43.40
C GLN A 307 7.70 -35.53 41.99
N LYS A 308 7.90 -36.38 40.97
CA LYS A 308 7.43 -36.14 39.60
C LYS A 308 5.90 -35.96 39.54
N LEU A 309 5.14 -36.86 40.16
CA LEU A 309 3.67 -36.77 40.22
C LEU A 309 3.19 -35.50 40.94
N ARG A 310 3.89 -35.08 42.00
CA ARG A 310 3.60 -33.81 42.68
C ARG A 310 3.81 -32.61 41.75
N GLY A 311 4.91 -32.61 40.98
CA GLY A 311 5.20 -31.60 39.97
C GLY A 311 4.11 -31.54 38.89
N ILE A 312 3.72 -32.70 38.34
CA ILE A 312 2.65 -32.78 37.33
C ILE A 312 1.33 -32.28 37.91
N ARG A 313 0.96 -32.63 39.15
CA ARG A 313 -0.25 -32.11 39.79
C ARG A 313 -0.24 -30.60 39.93
N THR A 314 0.90 -30.00 40.28
CA THR A 314 1.00 -28.54 40.34
C THR A 314 0.82 -27.91 38.97
N HIS A 315 1.45 -28.49 37.93
CA HIS A 315 1.32 -27.99 36.56
C HIS A 315 -0.11 -28.12 36.03
N LEU A 316 -0.78 -29.25 36.28
CA LEU A 316 -2.18 -29.47 35.92
C LEU A 316 -3.12 -28.45 36.57
N LYS A 317 -2.88 -28.06 37.82
CA LYS A 317 -3.69 -27.02 38.50
C LYS A 317 -3.52 -25.65 37.84
N THR A 318 -2.28 -25.26 37.56
CA THR A 318 -2.01 -24.01 36.83
C THR A 318 -2.68 -24.04 35.45
N LEU A 319 -2.59 -25.17 34.74
CA LEU A 319 -3.22 -25.29 33.43
C LEU A 319 -4.74 -25.25 33.51
N ASP A 320 -5.36 -25.78 34.57
CA ASP A 320 -6.81 -25.72 34.78
C ASP A 320 -7.30 -24.28 34.97
N GLU A 321 -6.54 -23.47 35.71
CA GLU A 321 -6.79 -22.04 35.86
C GLU A 321 -6.61 -21.30 34.52
N ASP A 322 -5.58 -21.65 33.74
CA ASP A 322 -5.33 -21.03 32.45
C ASP A 322 -6.37 -21.41 31.40
N ILE A 323 -6.87 -22.65 31.40
CA ILE A 323 -8.02 -23.08 30.58
C ILE A 323 -9.27 -22.30 30.98
N SER A 324 -9.51 -22.11 32.27
CA SER A 324 -10.65 -21.32 32.75
C SER A 324 -10.57 -19.87 32.29
N LYS A 325 -9.39 -19.25 32.40
CA LYS A 325 -9.14 -17.89 31.88
C LYS A 325 -9.29 -17.84 30.37
N TYR A 326 -8.79 -18.83 29.65
CA TYR A 326 -8.90 -18.92 28.20
C TYR A 326 -10.36 -18.98 27.77
N ASN A 327 -11.15 -19.89 28.34
CA ASN A 327 -12.59 -20.03 28.06
C ASN A 327 -13.37 -18.74 28.35
N ALA A 328 -13.06 -18.03 29.45
CA ALA A 328 -13.70 -16.76 29.77
C ALA A 328 -13.36 -15.61 28.80
N ASN A 329 -12.22 -15.70 28.10
CA ASN A 329 -11.72 -14.65 27.21
C ASN A 329 -11.87 -14.97 25.71
N ARG A 330 -12.52 -16.09 25.33
CA ARG A 330 -12.70 -16.46 23.93
C ARG A 330 -13.55 -15.45 23.19
N ILE A 331 -13.18 -15.18 21.94
CA ILE A 331 -13.91 -14.27 21.06
C ILE A 331 -14.37 -15.03 19.82
N PHE A 332 -13.53 -15.95 19.30
CA PHE A 332 -13.75 -16.60 18.02
C PHE A 332 -13.95 -18.11 18.10
N LEU A 333 -13.40 -18.81 19.10
CA LEU A 333 -13.52 -20.26 19.23
C LEU A 333 -14.64 -20.67 20.18
N ASN A 334 -15.42 -21.67 19.76
CA ASN A 334 -16.32 -22.42 20.64
C ASN A 334 -15.53 -23.24 21.64
N GLU A 335 -16.05 -23.41 22.86
CA GLU A 335 -15.49 -24.35 23.84
C GLU A 335 -15.34 -25.75 23.25
N GLU A 336 -14.18 -26.36 23.49
CA GLU A 336 -13.82 -27.69 22.98
C GLU A 336 -13.76 -28.64 24.16
N GLU A 337 -14.49 -29.76 24.09
CA GLU A 337 -14.54 -30.77 25.16
C GLU A 337 -13.18 -31.44 25.40
N ASP A 338 -12.34 -31.50 24.36
CA ASP A 338 -11.01 -32.13 24.41
C ASP A 338 -9.98 -31.28 25.18
N ILE A 339 -10.24 -29.97 25.35
CA ILE A 339 -9.34 -29.05 26.08
C ILE A 339 -9.75 -29.04 27.56
N THR A 340 -9.42 -30.12 28.27
CA THR A 340 -9.70 -30.25 29.70
C THR A 340 -8.57 -30.98 30.44
N THR A 341 -8.35 -30.61 31.70
CA THR A 341 -7.40 -31.28 32.60
C THR A 341 -7.98 -32.55 33.25
N LYS A 342 -9.30 -32.73 33.18
CA LYS A 342 -10.05 -33.75 33.93
C LYS A 342 -9.49 -35.16 33.73
N ARG A 343 -9.27 -35.56 32.48
CA ARG A 343 -8.72 -36.89 32.15
C ARG A 343 -7.31 -37.10 32.71
N ASN A 344 -6.48 -36.05 32.70
CA ASN A 344 -5.12 -36.12 33.25
C ASN A 344 -5.14 -36.20 34.79
N PHE A 345 -6.04 -35.46 35.46
CA PHE A 345 -6.25 -35.61 36.91
C PHE A 345 -6.73 -37.02 37.29
N GLU A 346 -7.70 -37.58 36.57
CA GLU A 346 -8.19 -38.95 36.80
C GLU A 346 -7.07 -39.99 36.65
N ARG A 347 -6.23 -39.86 35.61
CA ARG A 347 -5.05 -40.73 35.41
C ARG A 347 -4.00 -40.55 36.51
N LEU A 348 -3.74 -39.32 36.92
CA LEU A 348 -2.79 -39.01 37.99
C LEU A 348 -3.23 -39.64 39.31
N GLU A 349 -4.51 -39.53 39.67
CA GLU A 349 -5.06 -40.16 40.87
C GLU A 349 -5.00 -41.69 40.82
N GLU A 350 -5.26 -42.30 39.65
CA GLU A 350 -5.10 -43.75 39.45
C GLU A 350 -3.65 -44.21 39.73
N ILE A 351 -2.66 -43.47 39.20
CA ILE A 351 -1.24 -43.79 39.37
C ILE A 351 -0.80 -43.59 40.82
N GLU A 352 -1.20 -42.50 41.47
CA GLU A 352 -0.89 -42.24 42.88
C GLU A 352 -1.46 -43.31 43.81
N GLU A 353 -2.70 -43.74 43.59
CA GLU A 353 -3.32 -44.81 44.37
C GLU A 353 -2.62 -46.17 44.14
N ARG A 354 -2.18 -46.45 42.91
CA ARG A 354 -1.34 -47.64 42.63
C ARG A 354 -0.01 -47.57 43.36
N LEU A 355 0.67 -46.43 43.30
CA LEU A 355 1.97 -46.22 43.95
C LEU A 355 1.90 -46.33 45.48
N LYS A 356 0.76 -45.98 46.10
CA LYS A 356 0.51 -46.17 47.54
C LYS A 356 0.28 -47.63 47.94
N ARG A 357 -0.28 -48.44 47.03
CA ARG A 357 -0.58 -49.87 47.30
C ARG A 357 0.64 -50.77 47.18
N LEU A 358 1.66 -50.34 46.45
CA LEU A 358 2.92 -51.05 46.33
C LEU A 358 3.69 -50.90 47.65
N GLN A 359 3.92 -52.04 48.33
CA GLN A 359 4.84 -52.07 49.46
C GLN A 359 6.27 -51.99 48.91
N PRO A 360 7.09 -51.02 49.34
CA PRO A 360 8.48 -50.97 48.93
C PRO A 360 9.18 -52.25 49.41
N THR A 361 10.04 -52.81 48.56
CA THR A 361 10.96 -53.85 49.02
C THR A 361 11.99 -53.20 49.92
N ASP A 362 12.06 -53.61 51.19
CA ASP A 362 13.12 -53.26 52.13
C ASP A 362 14.43 -53.93 51.69
N THR A 363 15.02 -53.43 50.62
CA THR A 363 16.45 -53.65 50.34
C THR A 363 17.19 -52.46 50.95
N GLU A 364 18.10 -52.75 51.88
CA GLU A 364 19.07 -51.76 52.39
C GLU A 364 19.92 -51.26 51.21
N GLU A 365 19.47 -50.18 50.59
CA GLU A 365 20.10 -49.59 49.42
C GLU A 365 20.90 -48.37 49.91
N TYR A 366 22.23 -48.48 49.78
CA TYR A 366 23.16 -47.42 50.14
C TYR A 366 23.02 -46.29 49.12
N ASP A 367 22.91 -45.04 49.59
CA ASP A 367 22.98 -43.86 48.74
C ASP A 367 24.39 -43.79 48.15
N ILE A 368 24.54 -44.20 46.89
CA ILE A 368 25.84 -44.33 46.21
C ILE A 368 26.50 -42.97 46.06
N ASP A 369 25.73 -41.90 45.90
CA ASP A 369 26.27 -40.54 45.74
C ASP A 369 26.77 -40.01 47.09
N ALA A 370 26.02 -40.21 48.17
CA ALA A 370 26.49 -39.90 49.52
C ALA A 370 27.69 -40.77 49.93
N ALA A 371 27.70 -42.05 49.55
CA ALA A 371 28.84 -42.95 49.78
C ALA A 371 30.06 -42.54 48.96
N ALA A 372 29.88 -42.13 47.70
CA ALA A 372 30.96 -41.65 46.83
C ALA A 372 31.53 -40.31 47.33
N GLU A 373 30.70 -39.41 47.86
CA GLU A 373 31.15 -38.14 48.45
C GLU A 373 31.95 -38.37 49.74
N VAL A 374 31.50 -39.30 50.59
CA VAL A 374 32.26 -39.73 51.77
C VAL A 374 33.58 -40.39 51.38
N LEU A 375 33.60 -41.22 50.33
CA LEU A 375 34.82 -41.86 49.84
C LEU A 375 35.78 -40.87 49.17
N ALA A 376 35.28 -39.85 48.46
CA ALA A 376 36.08 -38.75 47.93
C ALA A 376 36.76 -37.95 49.05
N ALA A 377 36.08 -37.78 50.19
CA ALA A 377 36.62 -37.10 51.35
C ALA A 377 37.69 -37.92 52.10
N ILE A 378 37.58 -39.26 52.10
CA ILE A 378 38.52 -40.17 52.77
C ILE A 378 39.71 -40.52 51.86
N TYR A 379 39.50 -40.57 50.54
CA TYR A 379 40.49 -40.91 49.51
C TYR A 379 40.58 -39.80 48.44
N PRO A 380 41.16 -38.63 48.76
CA PRO A 380 41.13 -37.45 47.90
C PRO A 380 41.94 -37.59 46.60
N ASN A 381 42.81 -38.60 46.49
CA ASN A 381 43.66 -38.83 45.33
C ASN A 381 43.14 -39.92 44.39
N ASP A 382 42.08 -40.65 44.79
CA ASP A 382 41.52 -41.76 44.03
C ASP A 382 40.10 -41.42 43.58
N TYR A 383 39.70 -41.86 42.38
CA TYR A 383 38.35 -41.61 41.90
C TYR A 383 37.35 -42.45 42.71
N PRO A 384 36.28 -41.88 43.28
CA PRO A 384 35.44 -42.56 44.27
C PRO A 384 34.83 -43.88 43.81
N ARG A 385 34.55 -44.02 42.50
CA ARG A 385 34.00 -45.25 41.92
C ARG A 385 35.03 -46.38 41.78
N ASP A 386 36.31 -46.05 41.64
CA ASP A 386 37.38 -47.05 41.60
C ASP A 386 37.66 -47.60 43.01
N VAL A 387 37.54 -46.75 44.03
CA VAL A 387 37.58 -47.17 45.43
C VAL A 387 36.40 -48.10 45.77
N LEU A 388 35.20 -47.81 45.26
CA LEU A 388 34.03 -48.71 45.43
C LEU A 388 34.27 -50.09 44.77
N ARG A 389 34.92 -50.11 43.59
CA ARG A 389 35.27 -51.32 42.84
C ARG A 389 36.26 -52.19 43.59
N ASP A 390 37.31 -51.60 44.14
CA ASP A 390 38.37 -52.29 44.88
C ASP A 390 37.89 -52.84 46.23
N GLN A 391 36.89 -52.19 46.85
CA GLN A 391 36.28 -52.65 48.09
C GLN A 391 35.15 -53.69 47.88
N GLY A 392 34.90 -54.10 46.63
CA GLY A 392 33.94 -55.14 46.29
C GLY A 392 32.47 -54.76 46.56
N ILE A 393 32.16 -53.46 46.57
CA ILE A 393 30.80 -52.96 46.72
C ILE A 393 30.13 -53.00 45.33
N PRO A 394 29.02 -53.73 45.13
CA PRO A 394 28.36 -53.79 43.84
C PRO A 394 27.80 -52.41 43.46
N PHE A 395 28.15 -51.90 42.28
CA PHE A 395 27.51 -50.74 41.67
C PHE A 395 27.15 -51.05 40.22
N ASN A 396 26.06 -50.48 39.71
CA ASN A 396 25.64 -50.68 38.32
C ASN A 396 26.60 -49.93 37.38
N ASP A 397 27.43 -50.65 36.63
CA ASP A 397 28.30 -50.12 35.56
C ASP A 397 27.49 -49.71 34.31
N ASP A 398 26.23 -50.14 34.19
CA ASP A 398 25.48 -50.13 32.92
C ASP A 398 24.85 -48.78 32.51
N LEU A 399 25.01 -47.70 33.27
CA LEU A 399 24.44 -46.39 32.87
C LEU A 399 25.40 -45.51 32.05
N TYR A 400 26.69 -45.83 31.96
CA TYR A 400 27.64 -45.05 31.17
C TYR A 400 28.73 -45.93 30.56
N ASP A 401 28.36 -46.71 29.55
CA ASP A 401 29.32 -47.27 28.60
C ASP A 401 29.88 -46.12 27.72
N LEU A 402 30.97 -45.52 28.18
CA LEU A 402 31.93 -44.85 27.31
C LEU A 402 33.20 -45.70 27.28
N SER A 403 33.15 -46.80 26.52
CA SER A 403 34.35 -47.57 26.22
C SER A 403 35.33 -46.78 25.33
N SER A 404 36.44 -46.39 25.95
CA SER A 404 37.83 -46.68 25.56
C SER A 404 38.64 -45.78 24.61
N SER A 405 39.79 -45.37 25.18
CA SER A 405 41.15 -45.19 24.61
C SER A 405 41.46 -43.90 23.84
N SER A 406 42.60 -43.22 24.04
CA SER A 406 43.93 -43.71 24.41
C SER A 406 44.72 -42.77 25.32
N ALA A 407 45.36 -43.37 26.33
CA ALA A 407 46.52 -42.85 27.03
C ALA A 407 47.75 -42.74 26.11
N THR A 408 48.67 -41.84 26.44
CA THR A 408 50.09 -42.07 26.81
C THR A 408 50.74 -40.69 27.02
N SER A 409 51.25 -40.39 28.22
CA SER A 409 52.70 -40.29 28.56
C SER A 409 53.50 -39.39 27.61
N ASP A 410 54.48 -38.60 28.00
CA ASP A 410 55.10 -38.19 29.27
C ASP A 410 56.13 -37.12 28.81
N ASP A 411 56.69 -36.40 29.79
CA ASP A 411 58.01 -35.75 29.75
C ASP A 411 58.17 -34.34 29.13
N ASP A 412 58.31 -33.41 30.09
CA ASP A 412 59.52 -32.64 30.33
C ASP A 412 59.78 -31.30 29.61
N ASP A 413 59.55 -30.24 30.40
CA ASP A 413 60.61 -29.43 31.02
C ASP A 413 61.10 -28.14 30.31
N LEU A 414 61.45 -27.20 31.19
CA LEU A 414 62.19 -25.94 31.02
C LEU A 414 61.51 -24.72 30.36
N SER A 415 61.09 -23.82 31.26
CA SER A 415 61.51 -22.41 31.38
C SER A 415 61.64 -21.56 30.11
N LYS A 416 61.04 -20.37 30.13
CA LYS A 416 61.72 -19.07 30.36
C LYS A 416 60.86 -17.90 29.89
N PHE A 417 60.52 -17.03 30.84
CA PHE A 417 60.52 -15.56 30.75
C PHE A 417 60.13 -14.90 29.41
N GLU A 418 59.06 -14.10 29.42
CA GLU A 418 59.11 -12.62 29.36
C GLU A 418 57.69 -12.04 29.22
N THR A 419 57.24 -11.29 30.23
CA THR A 419 56.39 -10.10 30.02
C THR A 419 57.33 -8.95 29.65
N PRO A 420 56.93 -7.99 28.79
CA PRO A 420 56.19 -6.82 29.30
C PRO A 420 55.19 -6.24 28.27
N ASP A 421 54.00 -5.85 28.74
CA ASP A 421 53.59 -4.46 29.03
C ASP A 421 53.00 -3.74 27.81
N ASP A 422 51.80 -3.21 28.03
CA ASP A 422 51.34 -1.86 27.73
C ASP A 422 49.85 -1.93 27.43
N GLU A 423 48.97 -1.16 28.03
CA GLU A 423 48.98 -0.22 29.13
C GLU A 423 47.52 0.29 29.10
N VAL A 424 46.93 0.49 30.28
CA VAL A 424 46.15 1.72 30.57
C VAL A 424 44.74 1.81 29.94
N MET A 425 43.63 2.04 30.65
CA MET A 425 43.35 2.33 32.06
C MET A 425 41.91 2.86 32.14
N LEU A 426 41.42 2.91 33.39
CA LEU A 426 40.39 3.81 33.95
C LEU A 426 38.93 3.45 33.67
N GLU A 427 38.17 2.95 34.65
CA GLU A 427 37.80 3.48 35.98
C GLU A 427 36.53 4.36 35.96
N GLY A 428 35.72 4.12 37.01
CA GLY A 428 34.49 4.84 37.34
C GLY A 428 33.51 3.89 38.03
N SER A 429 33.89 3.24 39.15
CA SER A 429 33.71 3.71 40.54
C SER A 429 32.24 3.68 40.98
N ASP A 430 31.82 2.72 41.81
CA ASP A 430 31.89 2.65 43.29
C ASP A 430 30.49 3.04 43.87
N VAL A 431 29.87 2.48 44.91
CA VAL A 431 30.33 1.97 46.22
C VAL A 431 29.17 1.13 46.85
N GLU A 432 29.48 -0.08 47.36
CA GLU A 432 28.99 -0.76 48.60
C GLU A 432 27.49 -1.09 48.85
N ASN A 433 27.08 -2.12 49.60
CA ASN A 433 27.75 -3.11 50.45
C ASN A 433 26.80 -4.29 50.79
N ALA A 434 27.42 -5.40 51.22
CA ALA A 434 26.98 -6.37 52.25
C ALA A 434 26.23 -7.67 51.86
N VAL A 435 27.02 -8.76 51.96
CA VAL A 435 26.79 -10.02 52.72
C VAL A 435 26.21 -11.24 51.98
N GLU A 436 27.16 -12.18 51.74
CA GLU A 436 27.11 -13.66 51.83
C GLU A 436 25.82 -14.43 51.49
N ALA A 437 25.89 -15.27 50.44
CA ALA A 437 25.99 -16.74 50.55
C ALA A 437 25.61 -17.40 49.20
N PHE A 438 26.56 -18.11 48.58
CA PHE A 438 26.25 -19.19 47.62
C PHE A 438 25.99 -20.48 48.42
N PRO A 439 25.11 -21.37 47.92
CA PRO A 439 25.65 -22.45 47.11
C PRO A 439 24.87 -22.72 45.82
N SER A 440 25.63 -23.23 44.87
CA SER A 440 25.27 -23.86 43.60
C SER A 440 24.26 -25.01 43.74
N SER A 441 23.30 -25.09 42.82
CA SER A 441 22.90 -26.35 42.17
C SER A 441 22.04 -26.06 40.94
N ASP A 442 22.45 -26.62 39.81
CA ASP A 442 21.82 -26.52 38.50
C ASP A 442 20.40 -27.12 38.51
N VAL A 443 19.41 -26.28 38.21
CA VAL A 443 18.12 -26.73 37.68
C VAL A 443 17.89 -25.95 36.39
N ALA A 444 17.92 -26.69 35.28
CA ALA A 444 17.60 -26.20 33.95
C ALA A 444 16.25 -25.47 33.97
N ALA A 445 16.31 -24.14 33.83
CA ALA A 445 15.16 -23.28 33.69
C ALA A 445 14.53 -23.46 32.29
N LEU A 446 13.44 -24.22 32.20
CA LEU A 446 12.42 -23.95 31.19
C LEU A 446 11.54 -22.82 31.75
N SER A 447 11.50 -21.72 31.00
CA SER A 447 10.99 -20.40 31.43
C SER A 447 9.65 -20.43 32.17
N PRO A 448 9.54 -19.77 33.32
CA PRO A 448 8.27 -19.22 33.80
C PRO A 448 7.97 -17.93 33.02
N ILE A 449 6.74 -17.79 32.54
CA ILE A 449 6.20 -16.48 32.15
C ILE A 449 6.22 -15.58 33.42
N PRO A 450 6.57 -14.28 33.32
CA PRO A 450 6.85 -13.47 34.50
C PRO A 450 5.58 -13.12 35.27
N ASP A 451 5.58 -13.38 36.58
CA ASP A 451 4.58 -12.92 37.53
C ASP A 451 4.70 -11.40 37.76
N ASP A 452 3.63 -10.65 37.47
CA ASP A 452 3.39 -9.32 38.03
C ASP A 452 1.89 -9.18 38.38
N PRO A 453 1.51 -8.79 39.61
CA PRO A 453 0.12 -8.83 40.04
C PRO A 453 -0.54 -7.45 39.90
N THR A 454 -1.27 -7.16 38.82
CA THR A 454 -2.54 -6.36 38.82
C THR A 454 -3.16 -6.20 37.42
N PRO A 455 -4.49 -6.03 37.31
CA PRO A 455 -5.21 -6.14 36.05
C PRO A 455 -5.24 -4.83 35.27
N GLY A 456 -5.11 -4.91 33.94
CA GLY A 456 -5.62 -3.85 33.07
C GLY A 456 -4.87 -3.65 31.76
N ARG A 457 -5.44 -4.14 30.66
CA ARG A 457 -5.41 -3.58 29.29
C ARG A 457 -4.05 -3.25 28.62
N MET A 458 -2.91 -3.38 29.31
CA MET A 458 -1.60 -2.88 28.89
C MET A 458 -0.63 -3.98 28.40
N HIS A 459 -0.87 -5.26 28.73
CA HIS A 459 0.02 -6.35 28.31
C HIS A 459 -0.02 -6.61 26.80
N TYR A 460 -1.21 -6.59 26.19
CA TYR A 460 -1.38 -6.70 24.74
C TYR A 460 -0.82 -5.50 23.97
N ALA A 461 -0.77 -4.30 24.57
CA ALA A 461 -0.23 -3.09 23.94
C ALA A 461 1.32 -3.03 24.00
N ARG A 462 1.94 -3.53 25.09
CA ARG A 462 3.40 -3.49 25.30
C ARG A 462 4.15 -4.61 24.56
N GLN A 463 3.49 -5.74 24.30
CA GLN A 463 3.98 -6.73 23.34
C GLN A 463 3.82 -6.21 21.89
N ARG A 464 2.70 -5.56 21.55
CA ARG A 464 2.43 -4.95 20.23
C ARG A 464 3.56 -4.07 19.67
N SER A 465 4.22 -3.26 20.50
CA SER A 465 5.28 -2.34 20.03
C SER A 465 6.65 -3.02 19.86
N ARG A 466 6.92 -4.10 20.60
CA ARG A 466 8.15 -4.88 20.48
C ARG A 466 8.09 -5.82 19.28
N TRP A 467 6.94 -6.47 19.05
CA TRP A 467 6.72 -7.33 17.88
C TRP A 467 6.66 -6.54 16.56
N ARG A 468 6.07 -5.33 16.51
CA ARG A 468 6.15 -4.46 15.30
C ARG A 468 7.59 -4.06 14.94
N ARG A 469 8.50 -3.93 15.92
CA ARG A 469 9.92 -3.67 15.66
C ARG A 469 10.63 -4.95 15.19
N ILE A 470 10.41 -6.07 15.89
CA ILE A 470 11.01 -7.36 15.54
C ILE A 470 10.57 -7.82 14.15
N LEU A 471 9.29 -7.69 13.79
CA LEU A 471 8.77 -8.07 12.47
C LEU A 471 9.31 -7.17 11.36
N ARG A 472 9.46 -5.85 11.61
CA ARG A 472 10.07 -4.91 10.64
C ARG A 472 11.58 -5.09 10.48
N THR A 473 12.30 -5.60 11.46
CA THR A 473 13.75 -5.84 11.36
C THR A 473 14.10 -7.26 10.92
N ALA A 474 13.32 -8.27 11.31
CA ALA A 474 13.61 -9.66 11.02
C ALA A 474 13.17 -10.10 9.62
N LEU A 475 12.02 -9.63 9.11
CA LEU A 475 11.57 -9.94 7.74
C LEU A 475 12.57 -9.51 6.64
N PRO A 476 13.13 -8.28 6.64
CA PRO A 476 14.11 -7.91 5.61
C PRO A 476 15.42 -8.68 5.76
N LEU A 477 15.79 -9.11 6.97
CA LEU A 477 17.00 -9.88 7.23
C LEU A 477 16.84 -11.34 6.78
N GLN A 478 15.68 -11.95 7.04
CA GLN A 478 15.31 -13.27 6.53
C GLN A 478 15.17 -13.27 5.00
N ALA A 479 14.56 -12.24 4.42
CA ALA A 479 14.50 -12.07 2.97
C ALA A 479 15.90 -11.90 2.36
N MET A 480 16.79 -11.12 2.99
CA MET A 480 18.20 -11.01 2.57
C MET A 480 18.94 -12.34 2.67
N LEU A 481 18.72 -13.13 3.72
CA LEU A 481 19.36 -14.43 3.88
C LEU A 481 18.89 -15.41 2.80
N VAL A 482 17.59 -15.44 2.51
CA VAL A 482 17.03 -16.27 1.43
C VAL A 482 17.50 -15.79 0.06
N LEU A 483 17.65 -14.48 -0.14
CA LEU A 483 18.17 -13.90 -1.38
C LEU A 483 19.67 -14.17 -1.54
N LEU A 484 20.46 -14.13 -0.46
CA LEU A 484 21.87 -14.53 -0.42
C LEU A 484 22.03 -16.03 -0.69
N LEU A 485 21.16 -16.86 -0.12
CA LEU A 485 21.15 -18.30 -0.36
C LEU A 485 20.76 -18.59 -1.82
N GLY A 486 19.75 -17.89 -2.34
CA GLY A 486 19.36 -17.97 -3.74
C GLY A 486 20.45 -17.48 -4.70
N ALA A 487 21.16 -16.42 -4.33
CA ALA A 487 22.31 -15.92 -5.09
C ALA A 487 23.49 -16.91 -5.05
N ALA A 488 23.76 -17.53 -3.90
CA ALA A 488 24.76 -18.60 -3.78
C ALA A 488 24.39 -19.84 -4.62
N CYS A 489 23.10 -20.14 -4.76
CA CYS A 489 22.62 -21.21 -5.65
C CYS A 489 22.61 -20.83 -7.14
N LEU A 490 22.68 -19.53 -7.47
CA LEU A 490 22.78 -19.00 -8.84
C LEU A 490 24.23 -18.77 -9.28
N VAL A 491 25.20 -18.85 -8.37
CA VAL A 491 26.62 -18.96 -8.75
C VAL A 491 26.75 -20.27 -9.52
N PRO A 492 27.13 -20.25 -10.82
CA PRO A 492 27.38 -21.46 -11.56
C PRO A 492 28.45 -22.25 -10.80
N HIS A 493 28.14 -23.49 -10.43
CA HIS A 493 29.20 -24.46 -10.16
C HIS A 493 30.01 -24.54 -11.45
N CYS A 494 31.12 -23.79 -11.52
CA CYS A 494 32.13 -24.04 -12.52
C CYS A 494 32.61 -25.47 -12.25
N ASP A 495 32.32 -26.36 -13.19
CA ASP A 495 32.88 -27.71 -13.29
C ASP A 495 34.39 -27.65 -13.57
N ASP A 496 35.13 -27.05 -12.66
CA ASP A 496 36.59 -27.10 -12.61
C ASP A 496 36.98 -27.64 -11.22
N GLU A 497 36.92 -28.97 -11.07
CA GLU A 497 37.42 -29.76 -9.94
C GLU A 497 38.96 -29.62 -9.72
N SER A 498 39.57 -28.48 -10.08
CA SER A 498 41.03 -28.32 -10.20
C SER A 498 41.63 -27.12 -9.45
N CYS A 499 40.87 -26.26 -8.77
CA CYS A 499 41.44 -25.02 -8.20
C CYS A 499 41.41 -24.87 -6.67
N CYS A 500 40.70 -25.72 -5.91
CA CYS A 500 40.72 -25.64 -4.44
C CYS A 500 41.34 -26.86 -3.73
N GLN A 501 41.57 -27.97 -4.45
CA GLN A 501 42.37 -29.11 -3.93
C GLN A 501 43.88 -28.92 -4.10
N LEU A 502 44.34 -27.88 -4.84
CA LEU A 502 45.77 -27.64 -5.09
C LEU A 502 46.42 -26.60 -4.17
N LEU A 503 45.63 -25.85 -3.39
CA LEU A 503 46.15 -24.77 -2.52
C LEU A 503 46.02 -25.03 -1.02
N ASN A 504 45.50 -26.20 -0.60
CA ASN A 504 45.50 -26.61 0.79
C ASN A 504 45.86 -28.09 0.93
N ASN A 505 47.08 -28.43 0.51
CA ASN A 505 47.70 -29.71 0.85
C ASN A 505 48.79 -29.46 1.89
N PHE A 506 48.49 -29.88 3.12
CA PHE A 506 49.44 -30.10 4.22
C PHE A 506 50.74 -30.82 3.79
N ALA A 507 50.70 -31.56 2.67
CA ALA A 507 51.84 -32.28 2.09
C ALA A 507 52.94 -31.37 1.52
N ARG A 508 52.72 -30.06 1.32
CA ARG A 508 53.78 -29.12 0.85
C ARG A 508 54.40 -28.25 1.94
N GLY A 509 53.94 -28.38 3.18
CA GLY A 509 54.53 -27.69 4.34
C GLY A 509 55.88 -28.25 4.78
N PHE A 510 56.25 -29.45 4.31
CA PHE A 510 57.50 -30.13 4.72
C PHE A 510 58.62 -30.12 3.67
N ASP A 511 58.40 -29.52 2.49
CA ASP A 511 59.39 -29.47 1.42
C ASP A 511 60.61 -28.55 1.67
N PRO A 512 60.56 -27.42 2.41
CA PRO A 512 61.77 -26.65 2.67
C PRO A 512 62.67 -27.28 3.75
N SER A 513 62.11 -28.14 4.61
CA SER A 513 62.82 -28.81 5.71
C SER A 513 63.59 -30.07 5.29
N LEU A 514 63.43 -30.52 4.04
CA LEU A 514 64.12 -31.69 3.48
C LEU A 514 65.23 -31.32 2.46
N GLU A 515 65.44 -30.04 2.17
CA GLU A 515 66.49 -29.58 1.23
C GLU A 515 67.82 -29.19 1.92
N PHE A 516 67.87 -29.15 3.25
CA PHE A 516 69.09 -28.85 4.03
C PHE A 516 69.48 -29.96 5.01
N VAL A 517 69.48 -31.21 4.54
CA VAL A 517 69.85 -32.40 5.34
C VAL A 517 71.34 -32.43 5.74
N ASN A 518 72.19 -31.49 5.32
CA ASN A 518 73.62 -31.44 5.68
C ASN A 518 74.22 -30.04 5.97
N GLY A 519 73.43 -29.08 6.48
CA GLY A 519 73.99 -27.84 7.04
C GLY A 519 73.03 -26.66 7.04
N PRO A 520 73.25 -25.64 7.89
CA PRO A 520 72.35 -24.50 8.00
C PRO A 520 72.40 -23.61 6.73
N PRO A 521 71.26 -23.14 6.21
CA PRO A 521 71.21 -22.22 5.08
C PRO A 521 71.75 -20.82 5.45
N PRO A 522 72.28 -20.07 4.47
CA PRO A 522 72.92 -18.77 4.69
C PRO A 522 71.92 -17.67 5.08
N PHE A 523 72.40 -16.70 5.87
CA PHE A 523 71.67 -15.58 6.50
C PHE A 523 70.60 -14.90 5.64
#